data_AF-A0A6P0MYH5-F1
#
_entry.id   AF-A0A6P0MYH5-F1
#
_cell.length_a   1.000
_cell.length_b   1.000
_cell.length_c   1.000
_cell.angle_alpha   90.00
_cell.angle_beta   90.00
_cell.angle_gamma   90.00
#
_symmetry.space_group_name_H-M   'P 1'
#
loop_
_entity.id
_entity.type
_entity.pdbx_description
1 polymer ?
#
loop_
_entity_poly.entity_id
_entity_poly.type
_entity_poly.pdbx_seq_one_letter_code
_entity_poly.pdbx_strand_id
1 'polypeptide(L)'
;MNYLAKENTPVLHWHGDTFDLPDGATHLASSSKYNNQAFSWGESSLALQFHPEVTAAGLEHWFVGHASEISSTPDLSVAELRKDTAMFAQKLESQATLFWETWLKQLQL
;
A
#
# COMPACT_ATOMS: atom_id res chain seq x y z
N MET A 1 11.72 0.52 -3.60
CA MET A 1 10.95 0.24 -2.37
C MET A 1 11.36 1.07 -1.15
N ASN A 2 12.57 1.64 -1.10
CA ASN A 2 13.12 2.29 0.10
C ASN A 2 12.18 3.31 0.79
N TYR A 3 11.45 4.14 0.05
CA TYR A 3 10.52 5.13 0.63
C TYR A 3 9.29 4.52 1.31
N LEU A 4 8.89 3.31 0.91
CA LEU A 4 7.70 2.60 1.40
C LEU A 4 8.06 1.38 2.26
N ALA A 5 9.34 1.21 2.60
CA ALA A 5 9.75 0.16 3.52
C ALA A 5 9.16 0.42 4.91
N LYS A 6 8.78 -0.64 5.63
CA LYS A 6 8.02 -0.54 6.90
C LYS A 6 8.72 0.32 7.95
N GLU A 7 10.04 0.26 8.01
CA GLU A 7 10.88 1.07 8.89
C GLU A 7 10.78 2.57 8.61
N ASN A 8 10.42 2.93 7.38
CA ASN A 8 10.30 4.31 6.92
C ASN A 8 8.85 4.77 6.90
N THR A 9 7.92 3.99 6.35
CA THR A 9 6.57 4.45 6.05
C THR A 9 5.56 3.32 6.17
N PRO A 10 4.62 3.39 7.13
CA PRO A 10 3.44 2.51 7.14
C PRO A 10 2.59 2.73 5.89
N VAL A 11 2.13 1.64 5.27
CA VAL A 11 1.24 1.63 4.11
C VAL A 11 -0.08 0.95 4.47
N LEU A 12 -1.15 1.26 3.73
CA LEU A 12 -2.44 0.60 3.92
C LEU A 12 -2.46 -0.76 3.23
N HIS A 13 -2.88 -1.79 3.97
CA HIS A 13 -3.23 -3.09 3.43
C HIS A 13 -4.74 -3.29 3.55
N TRP A 14 -5.43 -3.46 2.43
CA TRP A 14 -6.87 -3.76 2.38
C TRP A 14 -7.12 -4.89 1.39
N HIS A 15 -6.72 -6.11 1.77
CA HIS A 15 -6.86 -7.28 0.93
C HIS A 15 -6.99 -8.56 1.78
N GLY A 16 -7.75 -9.54 1.26
CA GLY A 16 -7.83 -10.89 1.82
C GLY A 16 -7.04 -11.92 1.02
N ASP A 17 -6.99 -11.75 -0.30
CA ASP A 17 -6.26 -12.64 -1.21
C ASP A 17 -4.79 -12.21 -1.36
N THR A 18 -4.01 -13.10 -1.97
CA THR A 18 -2.61 -12.87 -2.34
C THR A 18 -2.31 -13.54 -3.69
N PHE A 19 -1.07 -13.51 -4.13
CA PHE A 19 -0.63 -14.05 -5.42
C PHE A 19 0.69 -14.80 -5.31
N ASP A 20 0.90 -15.73 -6.23
CA ASP A 20 2.22 -16.30 -6.50
C ASP A 20 3.02 -15.35 -7.38
N LEU A 21 4.35 -15.38 -7.21
CA LEU A 21 5.24 -14.56 -8.02
C LEU A 21 5.29 -15.13 -9.44
N PRO A 22 4.96 -14.34 -10.49
CA PRO A 22 5.03 -14.82 -11.86
C PRO A 22 6.46 -15.18 -12.28
N ASP A 23 6.61 -16.16 -13.18
CA ASP A 23 7.91 -16.51 -13.73
C ASP A 23 8.58 -15.32 -14.41
N GLY A 24 9.85 -15.07 -14.05
CA GLY A 24 10.64 -13.95 -14.55
C GLY A 24 10.32 -12.60 -13.91
N ALA A 25 9.40 -12.52 -12.93
CA ALA A 25 9.20 -11.31 -12.14
C ALA A 25 10.32 -11.10 -11.11
N THR A 26 10.66 -9.84 -10.87
CA THR A 26 11.56 -9.47 -9.77
C THR A 26 10.74 -9.21 -8.52
N HIS A 27 10.99 -9.98 -7.47
CA HIS A 27 10.37 -9.76 -6.17
C HIS A 27 10.91 -8.47 -5.52
N LEU A 28 10.03 -7.63 -4.99
CA LEU A 28 10.40 -6.30 -4.47
C LEU A 28 10.08 -6.11 -2.99
N ALA A 29 9.04 -6.76 -2.46
CA ALA A 29 8.63 -6.59 -1.07
C ALA A 29 7.92 -7.81 -0.51
N SER A 30 8.08 -8.02 0.79
CA SER A 30 7.39 -9.03 1.61
C SER A 30 6.92 -8.40 2.93
N SER A 31 6.03 -9.09 3.63
CA SER A 31 5.67 -8.82 5.02
C SER A 31 5.70 -10.12 5.83
N SER A 32 5.57 -10.02 7.16
CA SER A 32 5.53 -11.22 8.01
C SER A 32 4.33 -12.13 7.75
N LYS A 33 3.24 -11.59 7.17
CA LYS A 33 2.02 -12.36 6.85
C LYS A 33 1.98 -12.84 5.41
N TYR A 34 2.57 -12.10 4.46
CA TYR A 34 2.54 -12.44 3.05
C TYR A 34 3.93 -12.27 2.44
N ASN A 35 4.44 -13.34 1.85
CA ASN A 35 5.75 -13.33 1.18
C ASN A 35 5.76 -12.39 -0.03
N ASN A 36 4.61 -12.22 -0.71
CA ASN A 36 4.50 -11.42 -1.92
C ASN A 36 3.68 -10.15 -1.64
N GLN A 37 4.35 -9.01 -1.62
CA GLN A 37 3.73 -7.69 -1.43
C GLN A 37 3.95 -6.76 -2.62
N ALA A 38 5.04 -6.94 -3.36
CA ALA A 38 5.28 -6.20 -4.59
C ALA A 38 6.23 -6.98 -5.52
N PHE A 39 6.06 -6.79 -6.82
CA PHE A 39 7.00 -7.25 -7.84
C PHE A 39 7.07 -6.27 -9.02
N SER A 40 8.15 -6.35 -9.80
CA SER A 40 8.21 -5.77 -11.14
C SER A 40 8.33 -6.84 -12.21
N TRP A 41 7.86 -6.53 -13.42
CA TRP A 41 7.93 -7.45 -14.55
C TRP A 41 8.22 -6.70 -15.85
N GLY A 42 9.22 -7.18 -16.59
CA GLY A 42 9.77 -6.44 -17.72
C GLY A 42 10.31 -5.07 -17.30
N GLU A 43 10.21 -4.10 -18.20
CA GLU A 43 10.80 -2.77 -17.98
C GLU A 43 9.89 -1.82 -17.20
N SER A 44 8.57 -1.91 -17.37
CA SER A 44 7.64 -0.87 -16.91
C SER A 44 6.50 -1.36 -16.03
N SER A 45 6.36 -2.67 -15.82
CA SER A 45 5.27 -3.19 -14.99
C SER A 45 5.68 -3.23 -13.52
N LEU A 46 4.85 -2.64 -12.68
CA LEU A 46 4.98 -2.65 -11.22
C LEU A 46 3.65 -3.10 -10.63
N ALA A 47 3.70 -4.09 -9.74
CA ALA A 47 2.55 -4.60 -9.01
C ALA A 47 2.76 -4.40 -7.51
N LEU A 48 1.73 -3.86 -6.85
CA LEU A 48 1.70 -3.60 -5.42
C LEU A 48 0.42 -4.21 -4.83
N GLN A 49 0.57 -4.96 -3.74
CA GLN A 49 -0.57 -5.52 -2.99
C GLN A 49 -1.17 -4.51 -2.01
N PHE A 50 -0.38 -3.53 -1.60
CA PHE A 50 -0.73 -2.47 -0.68
C PHE A 50 -1.02 -1.17 -1.42
N HIS A 51 -1.57 -0.19 -0.70
CA HIS A 51 -2.06 1.06 -1.26
C HIS A 51 -1.21 2.26 -0.82
N PRO A 52 -0.16 2.65 -1.57
CA PRO A 52 0.58 3.87 -1.30
C PRO A 52 -0.11 5.13 -1.85
N GLU A 53 -1.13 4.99 -2.69
CA GLU A 53 -1.86 6.08 -3.34
C GLU A 53 -2.90 6.76 -2.43
N VAL A 54 -3.22 6.14 -1.31
CA VAL A 54 -4.29 6.63 -0.43
C VAL A 54 -3.88 7.93 0.26
N THR A 55 -4.86 8.82 0.37
CA THR A 55 -4.73 10.10 1.07
C THR A 55 -5.68 10.12 2.27
N ALA A 56 -5.43 11.01 3.22
CA ALA A 56 -6.32 11.18 4.37
C ALA A 56 -7.78 11.47 3.93
N ALA A 57 -7.95 12.32 2.91
CA ALA A 57 -9.26 12.65 2.36
C ALA A 57 -9.87 11.50 1.53
N GLY A 58 -9.04 10.74 0.81
CA GLY A 58 -9.48 9.59 0.02
C GLY A 58 -10.03 8.46 0.89
N LEU A 59 -9.37 8.20 2.02
CA LEU A 59 -9.74 7.11 2.93
C LEU A 59 -11.10 7.28 3.59
N GLU A 60 -11.56 8.51 3.84
CA GLU A 60 -12.90 8.73 4.39
C GLU A 60 -14.00 8.16 3.50
N HIS A 61 -13.84 8.26 2.17
CA HIS A 61 -14.80 7.67 1.23
C HIS A 61 -14.82 6.15 1.33
N TRP A 62 -13.66 5.52 1.54
CA TRP A 62 -13.54 4.07 1.68
C TRP A 62 -14.18 3.62 2.99
N PHE A 63 -13.93 4.33 4.09
CA PHE A 63 -14.51 3.99 5.39
C PHE A 63 -16.05 4.06 5.38
N VAL A 64 -16.61 5.06 4.72
CA VAL A 64 -18.07 5.19 4.57
C VAL A 64 -18.62 4.10 3.67
N GLY A 65 -18.00 3.87 2.51
CA GLY A 65 -18.44 2.87 1.54
C GLY A 65 -18.37 1.43 2.07
N HIS A 66 -17.42 1.16 2.97
CA HIS A 66 -17.14 -0.18 3.49
C HIS A 66 -17.44 -0.34 4.99
N ALA A 67 -18.23 0.56 5.60
CA ALA A 67 -18.50 0.54 7.04
C ALA A 67 -19.03 -0.82 7.56
N SER A 68 -19.86 -1.50 6.76
CA SER A 68 -20.40 -2.83 7.11
C SER A 68 -19.32 -3.91 7.12
N GLU A 69 -18.40 -3.89 6.17
CA GLU A 69 -17.27 -4.83 6.09
C GLU A 69 -16.31 -4.62 7.25
N ILE A 70 -15.96 -3.36 7.51
CA ILE A 70 -15.07 -2.95 8.60
C ILE A 70 -15.65 -3.40 9.95
N SER A 71 -16.93 -3.12 10.21
CA SER A 71 -17.58 -3.52 11.48
C SER A 71 -17.72 -5.03 11.67
N SER A 72 -17.61 -5.80 10.58
CA SER A 72 -17.62 -7.27 10.61
C SER A 72 -16.22 -7.87 10.74
N THR A 73 -15.17 -7.05 10.68
CA THR A 73 -13.77 -7.47 10.78
C THR A 73 -13.32 -7.44 12.23
N PRO A 74 -12.82 -8.56 12.80
CA PRO A 74 -12.33 -8.58 14.18
C PRO A 74 -11.22 -7.55 14.41
N ASP A 75 -11.26 -6.91 15.57
CA ASP A 75 -10.24 -5.95 16.04
C ASP A 75 -10.03 -4.73 15.12
N LEU A 76 -11.04 -4.37 14.33
CA LEU A 76 -11.01 -3.21 13.44
C LEU A 76 -12.26 -2.36 13.60
N SER A 77 -12.07 -1.05 13.66
CA SER A 77 -13.17 -0.08 13.63
C SER A 77 -12.83 1.12 12.75
N VAL A 78 -13.87 1.78 12.24
CA VAL A 78 -13.72 3.05 11.50
C VAL A 78 -13.03 4.11 12.37
N ALA A 79 -13.28 4.10 13.69
CA ALA A 79 -12.64 5.05 14.60
C ALA A 79 -11.12 4.82 14.70
N GLU A 80 -10.67 3.57 14.76
CA GLU A 80 -9.24 3.22 14.76
C GLU A 80 -8.59 3.54 13.41
N LEU A 81 -9.24 3.18 12.29
CA LEU A 81 -8.76 3.52 10.95
C LEU A 81 -8.58 5.02 10.74
N ARG A 82 -9.49 5.84 11.29
CA ARG A 82 -9.36 7.31 11.27
C ARG A 82 -8.20 7.80 12.12
N LYS A 83 -7.97 7.19 13.29
CA LYS A 83 -6.83 7.52 14.15
C LYS A 83 -5.51 7.21 13.45
N ASP A 84 -5.41 6.04 12.81
CA ASP A 84 -4.24 5.65 12.03
C ASP A 84 -4.04 6.56 10.82
N THR A 85 -5.13 6.91 10.14
CA THR A 85 -5.10 7.89 9.03
C THR A 85 -4.51 9.22 9.48
N ALA A 86 -5.00 9.77 10.61
CA ALA A 86 -4.48 11.03 11.16
C ALA A 86 -3.00 10.94 11.57
N MET A 87 -2.51 9.75 11.93
CA MET A 87 -1.12 9.55 12.35
C MET A 87 -0.17 9.34 11.15
N PHE A 88 -0.61 8.64 10.11
CA PHE A 88 0.29 8.11 9.08
C PHE A 88 0.10 8.72 7.69
N ALA A 89 -1.11 9.20 7.34
CA ALA A 89 -1.42 9.56 5.96
C ALA A 89 -0.52 10.66 5.40
N GLN A 90 -0.23 11.72 6.17
CA GLN A 90 0.63 12.80 5.69
C GLN A 90 2.04 12.31 5.30
N LYS A 91 2.60 11.40 6.12
CA LYS A 91 3.91 10.80 5.83
C LYS A 91 3.83 9.89 4.62
N LEU A 92 2.79 9.05 4.55
CA LEU A 92 2.56 8.16 3.42
C LEU A 92 2.46 8.94 2.11
N GLU A 93 1.63 9.98 2.04
CA GLU A 93 1.46 10.81 0.84
C GLU A 93 2.79 11.42 0.36
N SER A 94 3.58 11.96 1.29
CA SER A 94 4.90 12.54 0.98
C SER A 94 5.87 11.48 0.44
N GLN A 95 5.90 10.30 1.06
CA GLN A 95 6.83 9.22 0.71
C GLN A 95 6.39 8.47 -0.55
N ALA A 96 5.08 8.32 -0.78
CA ALA A 96 4.51 7.79 -2.00
C ALA A 96 4.86 8.67 -3.20
N THR A 97 4.83 10.00 -3.03
CA THR A 97 5.26 10.92 -4.10
C THR A 97 6.72 10.66 -4.50
N LEU A 98 7.63 10.58 -3.53
CA LEU A 98 9.04 10.27 -3.79
C LEU A 98 9.24 8.88 -4.41
N PHE A 99 8.46 7.90 -3.96
CA PHE A 99 8.44 6.56 -4.53
C PHE A 99 8.07 6.58 -6.02
N TRP A 100 6.96 7.24 -6.38
CA TRP A 100 6.50 7.31 -7.76
C TRP A 100 7.44 8.10 -8.65
N GLU A 101 7.94 9.25 -8.19
CA GLU A 101 8.94 10.02 -8.94
C GLU A 101 10.20 9.21 -9.22
N THR A 102 10.67 8.46 -8.22
CA THR A 102 11.88 7.64 -8.36
C THR A 102 11.64 6.47 -9.32
N TRP A 103 10.50 5.80 -9.21
CA TRP A 103 10.12 4.72 -10.11
C TRP A 103 10.01 5.21 -11.56
N LEU A 104 9.27 6.30 -11.80
CA LEU A 104 9.07 6.85 -13.14
C LEU A 104 10.38 7.33 -13.78
N LYS A 105 11.29 7.95 -13.01
CA LYS A 105 12.62 8.35 -13.49
C LYS A 105 13.45 7.15 -13.99
N GLN A 106 13.26 5.96 -13.42
CA GLN A 106 13.98 4.76 -13.85
C GLN A 106 13.51 4.25 -15.21
N LEU A 107 12.29 4.59 -15.64
CA LEU A 107 11.71 4.15 -16.90
C LEU A 107 12.23 4.92 -18.13
N GLN A 108 13.11 5.92 -17.94
CA GLN A 108 13.64 6.79 -19.01
C GLN A 108 12.55 7.42 -19.89
N LEU A 109 11.36 7.68 -19.30
CA LEU A 109 10.25 8.40 -19.93
C LEU A 109 10.49 9.91 -19.94
#